data_AF-A0A0F4ZBN3-F1
#
_entry.id   AF-A0A0F4ZBN3-F1
#
_cell.length_a   1.000
_cell.length_b   1.000
_cell.length_c   1.000
_cell.angle_alpha   90.00
_cell.angle_beta   90.00
_cell.angle_gamma   90.00
#
_symmetry.space_group_name_H-M   'P 1'
#
loop_
_entity.id
_entity.type
_entity.pdbx_description
1 polymer ?
#
loop_
_entity_poly.entity_id
_entity_poly.type
_entity_poly.pdbx_seq_one_letter_code
_entity_poly.pdbx_strand_id
1 'polypeptide(L)'
;MSATQPTEYPLKAPAVLVETSNGDASSSLSLEKWIPMVHQDCTFPPEIFYRVMGNFIKNPNINTSWLFRADIKADQSQGPFPSSLVASDGEASPPALSRLPQFESYTLTRLLVRNLVPRNTLRDNPMDQTCLFYTKTDSTGCVWSLIVYIPHSTSADMPFYHPNLRALAHLHQWSPESAQGSVSVHYVFWEEAHREDIKLGRTALRLLGELHKHGKGQAAGYKKRVHHDLVVPQKKSQTRYAKLKMKYASQLVNNWVETTDPTKHVFEDLGISAFLIELWHEMYIDKGVPFPGFVDIGCGNGLLVYILRQEGFHGWGFDARSRRSWEAFKEPAPSNGQEEPLQTKVLLPAIVSDMSESSKAVSDLLHNGVFPKGTFIVSNHADELTPWTPIIATYSDCPFIAIPCCSHNLAGDRFRAIPPRDKAKGHSSYACLVDWVARIGEDCGFKMETEMLRIPSTRNTCLLGRIRTQSIEEVDLGQIISKFGGCGGYFENVIKLTKDESKEGNDSHGS
;
A
#
# COMPACT_ATOMS: atom_id res chain seq x y z
N MET A 1 22.78 27.93 -7.70
CA MET A 1 22.13 28.82 -6.72
C MET A 1 22.06 28.08 -5.39
N SER A 2 22.60 28.68 -4.33
CA SER A 2 22.50 28.13 -2.96
C SER A 2 21.04 27.83 -2.65
N ALA A 3 20.74 26.67 -2.06
CA ALA A 3 19.39 26.38 -1.60
C ALA A 3 19.06 27.37 -0.47
N THR A 4 18.21 28.36 -0.75
CA THR A 4 17.70 29.27 0.28
C THR A 4 17.00 28.43 1.33
N GLN A 5 17.33 28.64 2.61
CA GLN A 5 16.66 27.97 3.70
C GLN A 5 15.26 28.57 3.90
N PRO A 6 14.28 27.78 4.38
CA PRO A 6 12.99 28.33 4.77
C PRO A 6 13.18 29.42 5.85
N THR A 7 12.47 30.54 5.68
CA THR A 7 12.55 31.71 6.55
C THR A 7 11.18 31.94 7.22
N GLU A 8 11.18 32.26 8.50
CA GLU A 8 9.97 32.63 9.24
C GLU A 8 9.56 34.08 8.94
N TYR A 9 8.26 34.32 8.80
CA TYR A 9 7.76 35.69 8.74
C TYR A 9 7.86 36.35 10.12
N PRO A 10 8.23 37.64 10.20
CA PRO A 10 8.19 38.39 11.46
C PRO A 10 6.80 38.33 12.12
N LEU A 11 6.74 38.34 13.45
CA LEU A 11 5.48 38.31 14.22
C LEU A 11 4.49 39.43 13.88
N LYS A 12 4.97 40.54 13.32
CA LYS A 12 4.15 41.69 12.88
C LYS A 12 4.10 41.84 11.36
N ALA A 13 4.48 40.80 10.61
CA ALA A 13 4.38 40.83 9.16
C ALA A 13 2.92 41.08 8.73
N PRO A 14 2.69 41.93 7.72
CA PRO A 14 1.35 42.15 7.18
C PRO A 14 0.79 40.85 6.59
N ALA A 15 -0.53 40.73 6.58
CA ALA A 15 -1.20 39.60 5.95
C ALA A 15 -0.93 39.62 4.44
N VAL A 16 -0.45 38.50 3.91
CA VAL A 16 -0.27 38.32 2.46
C VAL A 16 -1.59 37.96 1.79
N LEU A 17 -2.45 37.25 2.53
CA LEU A 17 -3.78 36.86 2.10
C LEU A 17 -4.81 37.75 2.80
N VAL A 18 -5.51 38.58 2.03
CA VAL A 18 -6.59 39.44 2.54
C VAL A 18 -7.91 38.83 2.11
N GLU A 19 -8.70 38.44 3.11
CA GLU A 19 -10.05 37.95 2.87
C GLU A 19 -10.98 39.14 2.57
N THR A 20 -11.97 38.94 1.70
CA THR A 20 -12.94 39.95 1.28
C THR A 20 -14.36 39.50 1.59
N SER A 21 -15.25 40.44 1.94
CA SER A 21 -16.68 40.15 2.08
C SER A 21 -17.33 39.94 0.72
N ASN A 22 -18.26 38.98 0.62
CA ASN A 22 -19.27 39.01 -0.44
C ASN A 22 -19.91 40.41 -0.43
N GLY A 23 -20.22 40.98 -1.58
CA GLY A 23 -20.82 42.33 -1.71
C GLY A 23 -22.16 42.56 -0.99
N ASP A 24 -22.60 41.66 -0.10
CA ASP A 24 -23.70 41.85 0.82
C ASP A 24 -23.23 42.62 2.06
N ALA A 25 -23.43 43.94 2.02
CA ALA A 25 -23.16 44.89 3.10
C ALA A 25 -23.97 44.64 4.40
N SER A 26 -24.73 43.54 4.51
CA SER A 26 -25.61 43.25 5.65
C SER A 26 -25.13 42.12 6.58
N SER A 27 -23.99 41.46 6.31
CA SER A 27 -23.44 40.47 7.26
C SER A 27 -22.32 41.08 8.09
N SER A 28 -22.58 41.34 9.37
CA SER A 28 -21.59 41.83 10.36
C SER A 28 -20.60 40.74 10.82
N LEU A 29 -20.18 39.86 9.92
CA LEU A 29 -19.29 38.73 10.22
C LEU A 29 -17.83 39.17 10.04
N SER A 30 -17.01 38.94 11.06
CA SER A 30 -15.57 39.23 11.02
C SER A 30 -14.88 38.39 9.94
N LEU A 31 -14.08 39.04 9.10
CA LEU A 31 -13.19 38.38 8.14
C LEU A 31 -12.08 37.64 8.90
N GLU A 32 -11.63 36.52 8.34
CA GLU A 32 -10.56 35.71 8.88
C GLU A 32 -9.20 36.35 8.65
N LYS A 33 -8.36 36.31 9.69
CA LYS A 33 -6.99 36.80 9.63
C LYS A 33 -6.05 35.66 9.24
N TRP A 34 -5.58 35.70 7.99
CA TRP A 34 -4.60 34.75 7.48
C TRP A 34 -3.19 35.18 7.86
N ILE A 35 -2.59 34.46 8.79
CA ILE A 35 -1.29 34.79 9.37
C ILE A 35 -0.17 34.04 8.62
N PRO A 36 0.79 34.75 8.00
CA PRO A 36 1.93 34.13 7.34
C PRO A 36 2.91 33.54 8.37
N MET A 37 3.32 32.29 8.16
CA MET A 37 4.19 31.55 9.09
C MET A 37 5.61 31.42 8.56
N VAL A 38 5.77 30.78 7.41
CA VAL A 38 7.08 30.50 6.79
C VAL A 38 7.02 30.66 5.28
N HIS A 39 8.14 31.02 4.65
CA HIS A 39 8.30 31.05 3.20
C HIS A 39 9.67 30.57 2.73
N GLN A 40 9.76 30.21 1.45
CA GLN A 40 10.99 29.80 0.80
C GLN A 40 10.91 30.08 -0.71
N ASP A 41 11.98 30.62 -1.29
CA ASP A 41 12.07 30.80 -2.74
C ASP A 41 12.09 29.44 -3.46
N CYS A 42 11.57 29.42 -4.68
CA CYS A 42 11.49 28.22 -5.49
C CYS A 42 11.70 28.51 -6.98
N THR A 43 11.91 27.44 -7.74
CA THR A 43 12.19 27.48 -9.19
C THR A 43 11.19 26.64 -9.99
N PHE A 44 10.07 26.26 -9.38
CA PHE A 44 9.04 25.45 -10.02
C PHE A 44 7.79 26.29 -10.32
N PRO A 45 7.20 26.14 -11.52
CA PRO A 45 6.03 26.91 -11.94
C PRO A 45 4.72 26.35 -11.34
N PRO A 46 3.59 27.06 -11.51
CA PRO A 46 2.30 26.72 -10.91
C PRO A 46 1.82 25.28 -11.18
N GLU A 47 2.10 24.72 -12.36
CA GLU A 47 1.69 23.37 -12.73
C GLU A 47 2.33 22.31 -11.82
N ILE A 48 3.59 22.53 -11.44
CA ILE A 48 4.30 21.67 -10.50
C ILE A 48 3.72 21.83 -9.10
N PHE A 49 3.45 23.07 -8.67
CA PHE A 49 2.81 23.33 -7.38
C PHE A 49 1.46 22.62 -7.27
N TYR A 50 0.55 22.79 -8.24
CA TYR A 50 -0.75 22.12 -8.24
C TYR A 50 -0.63 20.59 -8.27
N ARG A 51 0.34 20.05 -9.02
CA ARG A 51 0.60 18.60 -9.05
C ARG A 51 1.06 18.06 -7.70
N VAL A 52 1.97 18.76 -7.02
CA VAL A 52 2.45 18.38 -5.68
C VAL A 52 1.31 18.48 -4.65
N MET A 53 0.58 19.59 -4.65
CA MET A 53 -0.54 19.80 -3.72
C MET A 53 -1.68 18.81 -3.95
N GLY A 54 -2.03 18.52 -5.20
CA GLY A 54 -2.99 17.47 -5.54
C GLY A 54 -2.55 16.09 -5.04
N ASN A 55 -1.24 15.79 -5.09
CA ASN A 55 -0.70 14.55 -4.53
C ASN A 55 -0.78 14.53 -2.99
N PHE A 56 -0.51 15.64 -2.29
CA PHE A 56 -0.65 15.73 -0.83
C PHE A 56 -2.11 15.65 -0.36
N ILE A 57 -3.04 16.14 -1.17
CA ILE A 57 -4.48 16.03 -0.90
C ILE A 57 -4.92 14.55 -0.92
N LYS A 58 -4.48 13.80 -1.93
CA LYS A 58 -4.80 12.37 -2.09
C LYS A 58 -3.99 11.45 -1.15
N ASN A 59 -2.75 11.84 -0.81
CA ASN A 59 -1.82 11.05 -0.01
C ASN A 59 -1.34 11.84 1.21
N PRO A 60 -2.21 12.09 2.20
CA PRO A 60 -1.86 12.90 3.37
C PRO A 60 -0.75 12.27 4.23
N ASN A 61 -0.53 10.96 4.09
CA ASN A 61 0.52 10.22 4.78
C ASN A 61 1.95 10.69 4.43
N ILE A 62 2.11 11.48 3.36
CA ILE A 62 3.38 12.14 3.01
C ILE A 62 3.70 13.25 4.02
N ASN A 63 2.69 14.02 4.44
CA ASN A 63 2.86 15.13 5.38
C ASN A 63 2.79 14.72 6.85
N THR A 64 2.18 13.57 7.15
CA THR A 64 2.09 13.06 8.53
C THR A 64 2.01 11.53 8.58
N SER A 65 2.82 10.90 9.43
CA SER A 65 2.78 9.45 9.61
C SER A 65 1.54 8.99 10.36
N TRP A 66 0.77 9.90 10.98
CA TRP A 66 -0.44 9.55 11.72
C TRP A 66 -1.63 9.21 10.81
N LEU A 67 -1.62 9.71 9.56
CA LEU A 67 -2.66 9.44 8.59
C LEU A 67 -2.32 8.22 7.74
N PHE A 68 -3.35 7.42 7.45
CA PHE A 68 -3.24 6.22 6.64
C PHE A 68 -3.51 6.52 5.15
N ARG A 69 -4.61 7.24 4.88
CA ARG A 69 -5.03 7.71 3.54
C ARG A 69 -6.01 8.88 3.64
N ALA A 70 -6.45 9.38 2.49
CA ALA A 70 -7.61 10.25 2.36
C ALA A 70 -8.60 9.68 1.35
N ASP A 71 -9.89 9.62 1.73
CA ASP A 71 -10.97 9.22 0.83
C ASP A 71 -11.63 10.48 0.25
N ILE A 72 -11.62 10.64 -1.08
CA ILE A 72 -12.26 11.81 -1.73
C ILE A 72 -13.78 11.58 -1.74
N LYS A 73 -14.52 12.48 -1.08
CA LYS A 73 -15.99 12.45 -1.02
C LYS A 73 -16.64 13.31 -2.10
N ALA A 74 -16.05 14.46 -2.40
CA ALA A 74 -16.51 15.37 -3.45
C ALA A 74 -15.32 16.00 -4.18
N ASP A 75 -15.45 16.22 -5.48
CA ASP A 75 -14.44 16.83 -6.34
C ASP A 75 -15.11 17.64 -7.46
N GLN A 76 -15.28 18.94 -7.23
CA GLN A 76 -15.90 19.87 -8.15
C GLN A 76 -14.83 20.73 -8.81
N SER A 77 -14.71 20.66 -10.13
CA SER A 77 -13.73 21.43 -10.93
C SER A 77 -14.37 22.51 -11.80
N GLN A 78 -15.70 22.64 -11.77
CA GLN A 78 -16.46 23.67 -12.50
C GLN A 78 -17.52 24.29 -11.60
N GLY A 79 -17.72 25.60 -11.74
CA GLY A 79 -18.73 26.35 -10.98
C GLY A 79 -20.17 26.11 -11.48
N PRO A 80 -21.17 26.63 -10.75
CA PRO A 80 -21.04 27.45 -9.54
C PRO A 80 -20.66 26.61 -8.31
N PHE A 81 -19.75 27.14 -7.49
CA PHE A 81 -19.37 26.53 -6.22
C PHE A 81 -20.40 26.87 -5.14
N PRO A 82 -20.62 26.01 -4.13
CA PRO A 82 -21.57 26.27 -3.06
C PRO A 82 -21.16 27.51 -2.26
N SER A 83 -22.12 28.32 -1.81
CA SER A 83 -21.84 29.53 -1.02
C SER A 83 -21.43 29.21 0.44
N SER A 84 -21.82 28.05 0.95
CA SER A 84 -21.48 27.55 2.28
C SER A 84 -20.64 26.28 2.21
N LEU A 85 -19.84 26.06 3.25
CA LEU A 85 -19.16 24.79 3.46
C LEU A 85 -20.20 23.78 3.98
N VAL A 86 -20.68 22.90 3.11
CA VAL A 86 -21.63 21.84 3.49
C VAL A 86 -20.84 20.63 3.96
N ALA A 87 -21.18 20.12 5.15
CA ALA A 87 -20.72 18.80 5.59
C ALA A 87 -21.31 17.75 4.64
N SER A 88 -20.46 16.97 3.97
CA SER A 88 -20.94 15.87 3.13
C SER A 88 -21.58 14.81 4.03
N ASP A 89 -22.91 14.72 3.94
CA ASP A 89 -23.82 13.73 4.52
C ASP A 89 -23.84 13.61 6.06
N GLY A 90 -24.92 14.15 6.65
CA GLY A 90 -25.65 13.62 7.83
C GLY A 90 -24.99 13.51 9.21
N GLU A 91 -23.67 13.26 9.30
CA GLU A 91 -23.00 12.87 10.56
C GLU A 91 -21.63 13.54 10.79
N ALA A 92 -21.08 14.30 9.83
CA ALA A 92 -19.79 14.96 9.99
C ALA A 92 -19.90 16.28 10.78
N SER A 93 -18.94 16.54 11.69
CA SER A 93 -18.82 17.80 12.45
C SER A 93 -18.82 19.02 11.53
N PRO A 94 -19.33 20.18 11.98
CA PRO A 94 -19.34 21.38 11.14
C PRO A 94 -17.91 21.83 10.74
N PRO A 95 -17.75 22.43 9.55
CA PRO A 95 -16.49 23.04 9.13
C PRO A 95 -16.03 24.12 10.12
N ALA A 96 -14.73 24.18 10.38
CA ALA A 96 -14.14 25.17 11.29
C ALA A 96 -14.31 26.62 10.80
N LEU A 97 -14.57 26.82 9.50
CA LEU A 97 -15.05 28.06 8.91
C LEU A 97 -16.51 27.88 8.47
N SER A 98 -17.36 28.88 8.69
CA SER A 98 -18.78 28.83 8.33
C SER A 98 -19.07 29.09 6.84
N ARG A 99 -18.09 29.62 6.10
CA ARG A 99 -18.22 30.01 4.69
C ARG A 99 -16.94 29.70 3.91
N LEU A 100 -17.07 29.68 2.59
CA LEU A 100 -15.91 29.66 1.71
C LEU A 100 -15.13 30.98 1.86
N PRO A 101 -13.82 30.92 2.15
CA PRO A 101 -13.02 32.13 2.15
C PRO A 101 -12.92 32.71 0.74
N GLN A 102 -13.00 34.03 0.63
CA GLN A 102 -12.84 34.74 -0.63
C GLN A 102 -11.68 35.70 -0.51
N PHE A 103 -10.85 35.77 -1.54
CA PHE A 103 -9.65 36.58 -1.54
C PHE A 103 -9.70 37.56 -2.69
N GLU A 104 -9.20 38.77 -2.46
CA GLU A 104 -9.23 39.84 -3.44
C GLU A 104 -8.57 39.44 -4.77
N SER A 105 -9.34 39.51 -5.86
CA SER A 105 -8.93 39.14 -7.22
C SER A 105 -8.54 37.67 -7.43
N TYR A 106 -8.82 36.78 -6.47
CA TYR A 106 -8.64 35.34 -6.67
C TYR A 106 -9.91 34.70 -7.22
N THR A 107 -9.73 33.80 -8.17
CA THR A 107 -10.81 32.94 -8.69
C THR A 107 -10.70 31.55 -8.08
N LEU A 108 -11.78 31.05 -7.47
CA LEU A 108 -11.90 29.65 -7.06
C LEU A 108 -12.05 28.78 -8.31
N THR A 109 -11.21 27.76 -8.43
CA THR A 109 -11.13 26.88 -9.62
C THR A 109 -11.49 25.43 -9.32
N ARG A 110 -11.39 25.00 -8.06
CA ARG A 110 -11.74 23.64 -7.64
C ARG A 110 -12.06 23.57 -6.16
N LEU A 111 -13.06 22.77 -5.81
CA LEU A 111 -13.43 22.42 -4.44
C LEU A 111 -13.37 20.90 -4.30
N LEU A 112 -12.65 20.44 -3.29
CA LEU A 112 -12.52 19.03 -2.93
C LEU A 112 -12.93 18.85 -1.47
N VAL A 113 -13.64 17.75 -1.16
CA VAL A 113 -13.84 17.30 0.22
C VAL A 113 -13.20 15.93 0.36
N ARG A 114 -12.30 15.81 1.33
CA ARG A 114 -11.64 14.54 1.67
C ARG A 114 -11.96 14.12 3.09
N ASN A 115 -12.08 12.82 3.33
CA ASN A 115 -12.11 12.24 4.65
C ASN A 115 -10.70 11.74 5.01
N LEU A 116 -10.09 12.34 6.03
CA LEU A 116 -8.79 11.96 6.55
C LEU A 116 -8.94 10.74 7.45
N VAL A 117 -8.30 9.63 7.07
CA VAL A 117 -8.39 8.37 7.82
C VAL A 117 -7.11 8.14 8.63
N PRO A 118 -7.17 8.10 9.97
CA PRO A 118 -6.00 7.85 10.81
C PRO A 118 -5.52 6.40 10.71
N ARG A 119 -4.23 6.17 10.99
CA ARG A 119 -3.66 4.81 11.10
C ARG A 119 -4.17 4.03 12.31
N ASN A 120 -4.57 4.75 13.36
CA ASN A 120 -5.13 4.18 14.56
C ASN A 120 -6.49 4.83 14.85
N THR A 121 -7.54 4.17 14.37
CA THR A 121 -8.94 4.60 14.57
C THR A 121 -9.43 4.42 16.00
N LEU A 122 -8.68 3.72 16.86
CA LEU A 122 -8.99 3.64 18.30
C LEU A 122 -8.53 4.90 19.05
N ARG A 123 -7.62 5.68 18.46
CA ARG A 123 -7.09 6.91 19.08
C ARG A 123 -7.72 8.16 18.51
N ASP A 124 -7.86 8.25 17.19
CA ASP A 124 -8.40 9.41 16.51
C ASP A 124 -9.55 8.98 15.59
N ASN A 125 -10.59 9.81 15.49
CA ASN A 125 -11.66 9.61 14.53
C ASN A 125 -11.26 10.12 13.13
N PRO A 126 -11.80 9.54 12.04
CA PRO A 126 -11.73 10.15 10.73
C PRO A 126 -12.36 11.54 10.72
N MET A 127 -11.80 12.47 9.93
CA MET A 127 -12.26 13.86 9.88
C MET A 127 -12.35 14.34 8.44
N ASP A 128 -13.47 14.96 8.08
CA ASP A 128 -13.60 15.61 6.78
C ASP A 128 -12.75 16.89 6.72
N GLN A 129 -12.29 17.23 5.53
CA GLN A 129 -11.52 18.44 5.28
C GLN A 129 -11.81 18.95 3.87
N THR A 130 -12.22 20.21 3.79
CA THR A 130 -12.38 20.89 2.51
C THR A 130 -11.03 21.39 2.03
N CYS A 131 -10.74 21.19 0.74
CA CYS A 131 -9.56 21.65 0.03
C CYS A 131 -9.99 22.55 -1.12
N LEU A 132 -9.57 23.82 -1.11
CA LEU A 132 -10.00 24.83 -2.08
C LEU A 132 -8.81 25.30 -2.90
N PHE A 133 -9.01 25.48 -4.21
CA PHE A 133 -7.96 25.85 -5.16
C PHE A 133 -8.27 27.20 -5.78
N TYR A 134 -7.41 28.19 -5.55
CA TYR A 134 -7.56 29.51 -6.12
C TYR A 134 -6.39 29.84 -7.05
N THR A 135 -6.65 30.76 -7.98
CA THR A 135 -5.63 31.37 -8.82
C THR A 135 -5.91 32.86 -9.01
N LYS A 136 -4.83 33.63 -9.19
CA LYS A 136 -4.86 35.05 -9.56
C LYS A 136 -3.65 35.34 -10.44
N THR A 137 -3.80 36.26 -11.38
CA THR A 137 -2.67 36.91 -12.06
C THR A 137 -2.73 38.39 -11.74
N ASP A 138 -1.64 38.96 -11.23
CA ASP A 138 -1.59 40.39 -10.94
C ASP A 138 -1.18 41.23 -12.17
N SER A 139 -1.17 42.55 -12.01
CA SER A 139 -0.84 43.49 -13.09
C SER A 139 0.61 43.36 -13.60
N THR A 140 1.49 42.71 -12.85
CA THR A 140 2.89 42.44 -13.26
C THR A 140 3.03 41.13 -14.04
N GLY A 141 1.93 40.40 -14.24
CA GLY A 141 1.95 39.06 -14.84
C GLY A 141 2.42 37.96 -13.88
N CYS A 142 2.61 38.27 -12.59
CA CYS A 142 2.93 37.27 -11.58
C CYS A 142 1.69 36.41 -11.30
N VAL A 143 1.89 35.09 -11.32
CA VAL A 143 0.84 34.09 -11.09
C VAL A 143 0.85 33.69 -9.63
N TRP A 144 -0.31 33.76 -8.99
CA TRP A 144 -0.52 33.39 -7.61
C TRP A 144 -1.43 32.15 -7.56
N SER A 145 -0.95 31.11 -6.89
CA SER A 145 -1.65 29.83 -6.73
C SER A 145 -1.84 29.55 -5.25
N LEU A 146 -3.08 29.38 -4.81
CA LEU A 146 -3.43 29.26 -3.40
C LEU A 146 -4.25 28.00 -3.15
N ILE A 147 -3.80 27.17 -2.22
CA ILE A 147 -4.53 25.99 -1.75
C ILE A 147 -4.89 26.17 -0.28
N VAL A 148 -6.17 26.07 0.05
CA VAL A 148 -6.68 26.22 1.42
C VAL A 148 -7.24 24.90 1.93
N TYR A 149 -6.87 24.49 3.14
CA TYR A 149 -7.46 23.36 3.85
C TYR A 149 -8.26 23.84 5.06
N ILE A 150 -9.50 23.37 5.16
CA ILE A 150 -10.45 23.72 6.23
C ILE A 150 -10.90 22.42 6.90
N PRO A 151 -10.45 22.10 8.12
CA PRO A 151 -10.91 20.92 8.85
C PRO A 151 -12.39 21.03 9.22
N HIS A 152 -13.08 19.89 9.22
CA HIS A 152 -14.47 19.75 9.69
C HIS A 152 -14.44 19.26 11.13
N SER A 153 -14.13 20.16 12.06
CA SER A 153 -14.05 19.90 13.49
C SER A 153 -13.92 21.23 14.26
N THR A 154 -14.05 21.17 15.58
CA THR A 154 -13.92 22.31 16.50
C THR A 154 -12.52 22.32 17.15
N SER A 155 -12.18 23.38 17.90
CA SER A 155 -10.93 23.41 18.68
C SER A 155 -10.85 22.28 19.71
N ALA A 156 -11.98 21.90 20.30
CA ALA A 156 -12.05 20.87 21.34
C ALA A 156 -11.95 19.45 20.78
N ASP A 157 -12.49 19.25 19.57
CA ASP A 157 -12.61 17.93 18.92
C ASP A 157 -11.51 17.67 17.88
N MET A 158 -10.47 18.53 17.81
CA MET A 158 -9.44 18.42 16.79
C MET A 158 -8.63 17.12 16.97
N PRO A 159 -8.58 16.23 15.95
CA PRO A 159 -7.78 15.01 16.04
C PRO A 159 -6.28 15.30 16.16
N PHE A 160 -5.54 14.45 16.86
CA PHE A 160 -4.11 14.64 17.14
C PHE A 160 -3.25 14.67 15.87
N TYR A 161 -3.72 14.05 14.79
CA TYR A 161 -3.00 14.03 13.51
C TYR A 161 -3.07 15.34 12.73
N HIS A 162 -3.87 16.32 13.17
CA HIS A 162 -4.05 17.61 12.53
C HIS A 162 -3.63 18.75 13.48
N PRO A 163 -2.98 19.83 12.99
CA PRO A 163 -2.71 21.01 13.82
C PRO A 163 -4.03 21.66 14.27
N ASN A 164 -4.12 22.08 15.53
CA ASN A 164 -5.33 22.71 16.06
C ASN A 164 -5.51 24.14 15.54
N LEU A 165 -6.12 24.26 14.36
CA LEU A 165 -6.27 25.49 13.57
C LEU A 165 -7.65 25.51 12.90
N ARG A 166 -8.16 26.71 12.59
CA ARG A 166 -9.40 26.87 11.83
C ARG A 166 -9.22 26.65 10.34
N ALA A 167 -8.06 27.01 9.81
CA ALA A 167 -7.66 26.71 8.45
C ALA A 167 -6.14 26.82 8.28
N LEU A 168 -5.61 26.19 7.23
CA LEU A 168 -4.24 26.40 6.78
C LEU A 168 -4.21 26.58 5.26
N ALA A 169 -3.24 27.33 4.75
CA ALA A 169 -3.09 27.58 3.34
C ALA A 169 -1.63 27.45 2.88
N HIS A 170 -1.47 26.96 1.65
CA HIS A 170 -0.22 26.97 0.92
C HIS A 170 -0.35 27.98 -0.22
N LEU A 171 0.53 28.96 -0.25
CA LEU A 171 0.59 29.98 -1.30
C LEU A 171 1.85 29.78 -2.13
N HIS A 172 1.71 29.86 -3.45
CA HIS A 172 2.78 29.91 -4.42
C HIS A 172 2.67 31.19 -5.26
N GLN A 173 3.80 31.85 -5.46
CA GLN A 173 3.92 33.05 -6.30
C GLN A 173 4.96 32.75 -7.37
N TRP A 174 4.70 33.14 -8.62
CA TRP A 174 5.57 32.83 -9.74
C TRP A 174 5.64 33.97 -10.73
N SER A 175 6.85 34.44 -11.03
CA SER A 175 7.11 35.37 -12.12
C SER A 175 7.57 34.58 -13.36
N PRO A 176 6.74 34.51 -14.43
CA PRO A 176 7.14 33.84 -15.66
C PRO A 176 8.37 34.48 -16.32
N GLU A 177 8.54 35.80 -16.18
CA GLU A 177 9.63 36.56 -16.79
C GLU A 177 10.99 36.19 -16.21
N SER A 178 11.10 36.06 -14.89
CA SER A 178 12.36 35.73 -14.21
C SER A 178 12.56 34.22 -13.99
N ALA A 179 11.52 33.41 -14.24
CA ALA A 179 11.46 32.00 -13.88
C ALA A 179 11.81 31.75 -12.40
N GLN A 180 11.36 32.65 -11.53
CA GLN A 180 11.52 32.58 -10.08
C GLN A 180 10.17 32.67 -9.39
N GLY A 181 10.08 32.04 -8.22
CA GLY A 181 8.89 32.10 -7.39
C GLY A 181 9.20 31.89 -5.93
N SER A 182 8.14 31.79 -5.14
CA SER A 182 8.21 31.48 -3.71
C SER A 182 7.03 30.61 -3.31
N VAL A 183 7.20 29.85 -2.22
CA VAL A 183 6.14 29.12 -1.55
C VAL A 183 6.06 29.55 -0.09
N SER A 184 4.86 29.59 0.48
CA SER A 184 4.63 29.96 1.88
C SER A 184 3.46 29.21 2.51
N VAL A 185 3.45 29.13 3.85
CA VAL A 185 2.37 28.53 4.65
C VAL A 185 1.73 29.60 5.53
N HIS A 186 0.40 29.64 5.55
CA HIS A 186 -0.41 30.62 6.29
C HIS A 186 -1.46 29.90 7.14
N TYR A 187 -1.76 30.42 8.32
CA TYR A 187 -2.73 29.82 9.25
C TYR A 187 -3.86 30.79 9.61
N VAL A 188 -5.02 30.22 9.90
CA VAL A 188 -6.10 30.88 10.65
C VAL A 188 -6.18 30.17 12.01
N PHE A 189 -5.87 30.89 13.07
CA PHE A 189 -5.86 30.35 14.43
C PHE A 189 -7.24 30.45 15.08
N TRP A 190 -7.47 29.63 16.11
CA TRP A 190 -8.61 29.81 17.03
C TRP A 190 -8.44 31.07 17.90
N GLU A 191 -7.20 31.34 18.33
CA GLU A 191 -6.82 32.50 19.13
C GLU A 191 -5.50 33.07 18.58
N GLU A 192 -5.37 34.39 18.46
CA GLU A 192 -4.16 35.01 17.89
C GLU A 192 -2.88 34.66 18.67
N ALA A 193 -2.99 34.42 19.97
CA ALA A 193 -1.87 34.02 20.83
C ALA A 193 -1.21 32.69 20.40
N HIS A 194 -1.95 31.81 19.72
CA HIS A 194 -1.40 30.54 19.22
C HIS A 194 -0.34 30.71 18.13
N ARG A 195 -0.15 31.93 17.58
CA ARG A 195 0.95 32.22 16.64
C ARG A 195 2.33 31.90 17.23
N GLU A 196 2.49 32.06 18.55
CA GLU A 196 3.76 31.82 19.24
C GLU A 196 3.97 30.33 19.61
N ASP A 197 3.02 29.44 19.30
CA ASP A 197 3.17 28.01 19.55
C ASP A 197 4.26 27.39 18.65
N ILE A 198 5.35 26.98 19.31
CA ILE A 198 6.51 26.32 18.70
C ILE A 198 6.11 25.06 17.90
N LYS A 199 5.11 24.30 18.35
CA LYS A 199 4.64 23.09 17.63
C LYS A 199 3.94 23.46 16.33
N LEU A 200 3.15 24.53 16.31
CA LEU A 200 2.49 25.02 15.10
C LEU A 200 3.52 25.59 14.11
N GLY A 201 4.53 26.31 14.60
CA GLY A 201 5.68 26.76 13.80
C GLY A 201 6.46 25.61 13.16
N ARG A 202 6.83 24.58 13.94
CA ARG A 202 7.49 23.36 13.44
C ARG A 202 6.63 22.61 12.41
N THR A 203 5.32 22.58 12.61
CA THR A 203 4.38 21.98 11.65
C THR A 203 4.38 22.76 10.34
N ALA A 204 4.39 24.09 10.38
CA ALA A 204 4.44 24.94 9.19
C ALA A 204 5.74 24.70 8.40
N LEU A 205 6.87 24.65 9.12
CA LEU A 205 8.19 24.38 8.54
C LEU A 205 8.24 23.00 7.86
N ARG A 206 7.69 21.96 8.48
CA ARG A 206 7.61 20.63 7.89
C ARG A 206 6.76 20.61 6.62
N LEU A 207 5.58 21.24 6.66
CA LEU A 207 4.67 21.32 5.51
C LEU A 207 5.32 22.05 4.33
N LEU A 208 6.02 23.16 4.59
CA LEU A 208 6.77 23.91 3.58
C LEU A 208 7.95 23.08 3.04
N GLY A 209 8.69 22.41 3.92
CA GLY A 209 9.85 21.59 3.54
C GLY A 209 9.49 20.43 2.62
N GLU A 210 8.41 19.70 2.90
CA GLU A 210 7.93 18.62 2.02
C GLU A 210 7.43 19.18 0.69
N LEU A 211 6.67 20.29 0.69
CA LEU A 211 6.23 20.96 -0.54
C LEU A 211 7.43 21.35 -1.42
N HIS A 212 8.41 22.06 -0.86
CA HIS A 212 9.58 22.52 -1.60
C HIS A 212 10.43 21.34 -2.13
N LYS A 213 10.66 20.31 -1.30
CA LYS A 213 11.38 19.08 -1.70
C LYS A 213 10.69 18.39 -2.87
N HIS A 214 9.37 18.20 -2.80
CA HIS A 214 8.60 17.55 -3.84
C HIS A 214 8.53 18.41 -5.11
N GLY A 215 8.36 19.73 -4.98
CA GLY A 215 8.37 20.68 -6.11
C GLY A 215 9.69 20.66 -6.85
N LYS A 216 10.83 20.75 -6.12
CA LYS A 216 12.17 20.66 -6.70
C LYS A 216 12.42 19.32 -7.38
N GLY A 217 12.03 18.21 -6.74
CA GLY A 217 12.17 16.88 -7.32
C GLY A 217 11.42 16.74 -8.64
N GLN A 218 10.18 17.26 -8.69
CA GLN A 218 9.36 17.26 -9.89
C GLN A 218 9.94 18.15 -11.00
N ALA A 219 10.48 19.33 -10.65
CA ALA A 219 11.17 20.20 -11.60
C ALA A 219 12.44 19.57 -12.17
N ALA A 220 13.15 18.77 -11.36
CA ALA A 220 14.30 17.98 -11.78
C ALA A 220 13.93 16.69 -12.55
N GLY A 221 12.65 16.49 -12.90
CA GLY A 221 12.20 15.34 -13.68
C GLY A 221 12.03 14.04 -12.89
N TYR A 222 11.80 14.10 -11.58
CA TYR A 222 11.50 12.92 -10.76
C TYR A 222 10.35 12.10 -11.36
N LYS A 223 10.62 10.83 -11.65
CA LYS A 223 9.62 9.84 -12.05
C LYS A 223 9.39 8.86 -10.92
N LYS A 224 8.13 8.70 -10.51
CA LYS A 224 7.73 7.67 -9.55
C LYS A 224 8.02 6.30 -10.18
N ARG A 225 8.73 5.44 -9.45
CA ARG A 225 9.09 4.07 -9.92
C ARG A 225 8.20 2.99 -9.34
N VAL A 226 7.66 3.24 -8.14
CA VAL A 226 6.81 2.30 -7.41
C VAL A 226 5.37 2.79 -7.53
N HIS A 227 4.53 1.95 -8.12
CA HIS A 227 3.11 2.18 -8.25
C HIS A 227 2.40 1.16 -7.35
N HIS A 228 1.57 1.66 -6.45
CA HIS A 228 0.73 0.84 -5.58
C HIS A 228 -0.68 0.85 -6.12
N ASP A 229 -1.47 -0.11 -5.66
CA ASP A 229 -2.92 -0.16 -5.82
C ASP A 229 -3.31 -0.32 -7.31
N LEU A 230 -2.54 -1.13 -8.05
CA LEU A 230 -2.73 -1.42 -9.47
C LEU A 230 -3.69 -2.58 -9.70
N VAL A 231 -3.69 -3.56 -8.79
CA VAL A 231 -4.56 -4.74 -8.86
C VAL A 231 -5.76 -4.56 -7.95
N VAL A 232 -5.53 -4.20 -6.68
CA VAL A 232 -6.59 -3.96 -5.70
C VAL A 232 -6.59 -2.48 -5.29
N PRO A 233 -7.75 -1.77 -5.34
CA PRO A 233 -7.82 -0.37 -4.94
C PRO A 233 -7.41 -0.13 -3.48
N GLN A 234 -6.67 0.96 -3.23
CA GLN A 234 -6.14 1.33 -1.91
C GLN A 234 -7.19 1.28 -0.81
N LYS A 235 -8.37 1.88 -1.06
CA LYS A 235 -9.45 1.98 -0.08
C LYS A 235 -9.97 0.61 0.35
N LYS A 236 -10.17 -0.32 -0.59
CA LYS A 236 -10.64 -1.69 -0.31
C LYS A 236 -9.63 -2.43 0.56
N SER A 237 -8.38 -2.52 0.08
CA SER A 237 -7.29 -3.23 0.79
C SER A 237 -7.02 -2.64 2.18
N GLN A 238 -6.89 -1.32 2.32
CA GLN A 238 -6.61 -0.69 3.61
C GLN A 238 -7.79 -0.79 4.59
N THR A 239 -9.03 -0.77 4.11
CA THR A 239 -10.21 -0.97 4.95
C THR A 239 -10.27 -2.40 5.47
N ARG A 240 -10.01 -3.40 4.61
CA ARG A 240 -9.89 -4.80 5.02
C ARG A 240 -8.77 -4.98 6.04
N TYR A 241 -7.58 -4.44 5.76
CA TYR A 241 -6.45 -4.51 6.69
C TYR A 241 -6.78 -3.92 8.07
N ALA A 242 -7.47 -2.78 8.12
CA ALA A 242 -7.88 -2.19 9.39
C ALA A 242 -8.82 -3.12 10.18
N LYS A 243 -9.79 -3.76 9.51
CA LYS A 243 -10.69 -4.75 10.15
C LYS A 243 -9.92 -5.95 10.69
N LEU A 244 -9.06 -6.55 9.87
CA LEU A 244 -8.23 -7.70 10.29
C LEU A 244 -7.30 -7.31 11.45
N LYS A 245 -6.68 -6.13 11.39
CA LYS A 245 -5.83 -5.62 12.46
C LYS A 245 -6.58 -5.49 13.78
N MET A 246 -7.78 -4.92 13.77
CA MET A 246 -8.61 -4.81 14.98
C MET A 246 -9.01 -6.17 15.53
N LYS A 247 -9.34 -7.12 14.65
CA LYS A 247 -9.82 -8.46 15.03
C LYS A 247 -8.70 -9.35 15.58
N TYR A 248 -7.52 -9.34 14.95
CA TYR A 248 -6.50 -10.36 15.18
C TYR A 248 -5.21 -9.86 15.83
N ALA A 249 -4.78 -8.62 15.58
CA ALA A 249 -3.40 -8.23 15.85
C ALA A 249 -3.01 -8.34 17.33
N SER A 250 -3.87 -7.90 18.26
CA SER A 250 -3.54 -7.93 19.69
C SER A 250 -3.33 -9.36 20.19
N GLN A 251 -4.22 -10.29 19.83
CA GLN A 251 -4.14 -11.68 20.28
C GLN A 251 -2.93 -12.39 19.66
N LEU A 252 -2.70 -12.21 18.36
CA LEU A 252 -1.61 -12.86 17.65
C LEU A 252 -0.23 -12.38 18.11
N VAL A 253 -0.07 -11.06 18.36
CA VAL A 253 1.19 -10.49 18.84
C VAL A 253 1.50 -10.95 20.26
N ASN A 254 0.50 -10.94 21.16
CA ASN A 254 0.70 -11.30 22.56
C ASN A 254 0.96 -12.79 22.78
N ASN A 255 0.45 -13.65 21.90
CA ASN A 255 0.60 -15.11 21.98
C ASN A 255 1.57 -15.68 20.94
N TRP A 256 2.48 -14.84 20.42
CA TRP A 256 3.43 -15.27 19.40
C TRP A 256 4.44 -16.28 19.97
N VAL A 257 4.48 -17.47 19.37
CA VAL A 257 5.35 -18.58 19.82
C VAL A 257 6.58 -18.76 18.95
N GLU A 258 6.72 -18.00 17.85
CA GLU A 258 7.90 -18.07 17.00
C GLU A 258 9.05 -17.18 17.49
N THR A 259 10.28 -17.49 17.06
CA THR A 259 11.48 -16.71 17.44
C THR A 259 11.59 -15.39 16.70
N THR A 260 10.79 -15.18 15.65
CA THR A 260 10.78 -13.97 14.85
C THR A 260 9.99 -12.85 15.52
N ASP A 261 10.20 -11.61 15.07
CA ASP A 261 9.46 -10.45 15.58
C ASP A 261 7.96 -10.54 15.25
N PRO A 262 7.06 -10.66 16.24
CA PRO A 262 5.62 -10.74 16.01
C PRO A 262 5.07 -9.51 15.29
N THR A 263 5.58 -8.32 15.61
CA THR A 263 5.11 -7.06 15.02
C THR A 263 5.36 -7.10 13.51
N LYS A 264 6.52 -7.58 13.08
CA LYS A 264 6.83 -7.69 11.66
C LYS A 264 5.92 -8.70 10.96
N HIS A 265 5.88 -9.95 11.46
CA HIS A 265 5.21 -11.05 10.76
C HIS A 265 3.68 -10.96 10.81
N VAL A 266 3.10 -10.59 11.95
CA VAL A 266 1.64 -10.47 12.08
C VAL A 266 1.11 -9.36 11.17
N PHE A 267 1.74 -8.17 11.15
CA PHE A 267 1.27 -7.08 10.29
C PHE A 267 1.55 -7.31 8.81
N GLU A 268 2.58 -8.09 8.46
CA GLU A 268 2.85 -8.56 7.10
C GLU A 268 1.74 -9.49 6.62
N ASP A 269 1.44 -10.57 7.34
CA ASP A 269 0.42 -11.54 6.94
C ASP A 269 -1.00 -10.96 6.98
N LEU A 270 -1.31 -10.04 7.91
CA LEU A 270 -2.58 -9.29 7.88
C LEU A 270 -2.70 -8.43 6.62
N GLY A 271 -1.60 -7.84 6.15
CA GLY A 271 -1.58 -7.06 4.91
C GLY A 271 -1.76 -7.92 3.67
N ILE A 272 -1.11 -9.09 3.62
CA ILE A 272 -1.27 -10.08 2.54
C ILE A 272 -2.68 -10.65 2.53
N SER A 273 -3.21 -11.05 3.70
CA SER A 273 -4.59 -11.52 3.86
C SER A 273 -5.59 -10.48 3.34
N ALA A 274 -5.39 -9.21 3.71
CA ALA A 274 -6.27 -8.14 3.25
C ALA A 274 -6.25 -7.96 1.72
N PHE A 275 -5.08 -8.11 1.09
CA PHE A 275 -4.97 -8.07 -0.36
C PHE A 275 -5.65 -9.26 -1.03
N LEU A 276 -5.39 -10.49 -0.55
CA LEU A 276 -5.96 -11.72 -1.10
C LEU A 276 -7.49 -11.76 -1.00
N ILE A 277 -8.04 -11.41 0.16
CA ILE A 277 -9.49 -11.37 0.37
C ILE A 277 -10.15 -10.44 -0.65
N GLU A 278 -9.64 -9.22 -0.82
CA GLU A 278 -10.23 -8.25 -1.75
C GLU A 278 -10.00 -8.65 -3.22
N LEU A 279 -8.87 -9.28 -3.54
CA LEU A 279 -8.62 -9.87 -4.85
C LEU A 279 -9.62 -10.99 -5.17
N TRP A 280 -9.87 -11.90 -4.23
CA TRP A 280 -10.81 -13.01 -4.40
C TRP A 280 -12.26 -12.56 -4.43
N HIS A 281 -12.60 -11.49 -3.71
CA HIS A 281 -13.89 -10.81 -3.87
C HIS A 281 -14.09 -10.37 -5.32
N GLU A 282 -13.14 -9.67 -5.91
CA GLU A 282 -13.22 -9.22 -7.31
C GLU A 282 -13.23 -10.40 -8.31
N MET A 283 -12.41 -11.42 -8.08
CA MET A 283 -12.27 -12.55 -9.00
C MET A 283 -13.49 -13.46 -9.00
N TYR A 284 -14.10 -13.69 -7.83
CA TYR A 284 -15.09 -14.74 -7.64
C TYR A 284 -16.41 -14.20 -7.06
N ILE A 285 -16.36 -13.63 -5.86
CA ILE A 285 -17.57 -13.34 -5.06
C ILE A 285 -18.44 -12.26 -5.72
N ASP A 286 -17.84 -11.14 -6.13
CA ASP A 286 -18.54 -10.01 -6.76
C ASP A 286 -19.14 -10.41 -8.13
N LYS A 287 -18.67 -11.52 -8.71
CA LYS A 287 -19.16 -12.10 -9.96
C LYS A 287 -20.14 -13.27 -9.75
N GLY A 288 -20.44 -13.63 -8.50
CA GLY A 288 -21.28 -14.78 -8.17
C GLY A 288 -20.67 -16.14 -8.52
N VAL A 289 -19.34 -16.21 -8.69
CA VAL A 289 -18.61 -17.46 -8.97
C VAL A 289 -18.17 -18.07 -7.62
N PRO A 290 -18.39 -19.38 -7.38
CA PRO A 290 -17.90 -20.04 -6.18
C PRO A 290 -16.38 -19.96 -6.08
N PHE A 291 -15.87 -19.65 -4.87
CA PHE A 291 -14.43 -19.67 -4.62
C PHE A 291 -13.90 -21.11 -4.64
N PRO A 292 -12.95 -21.45 -5.53
CA PRO A 292 -12.47 -22.83 -5.71
C PRO A 292 -11.59 -23.32 -4.56
N GLY A 293 -11.19 -22.44 -3.66
CA GLY A 293 -10.24 -22.72 -2.59
C GLY A 293 -8.85 -22.19 -2.89
N PHE A 294 -7.98 -22.22 -1.88
CA PHE A 294 -6.58 -21.88 -2.05
C PHE A 294 -5.64 -22.93 -1.46
N VAL A 295 -4.40 -22.89 -1.89
CA VAL A 295 -3.28 -23.61 -1.28
C VAL A 295 -2.12 -22.65 -1.07
N ASP A 296 -1.55 -22.59 0.14
CA ASP A 296 -0.31 -21.86 0.43
C ASP A 296 0.89 -22.82 0.43
N ILE A 297 1.73 -22.73 -0.60
CA ILE A 297 2.91 -23.60 -0.76
C ILE A 297 4.10 -22.99 -0.04
N GLY A 298 4.70 -23.73 0.89
CA GLY A 298 5.71 -23.18 1.80
C GLY A 298 5.10 -22.21 2.81
N CYS A 299 4.00 -22.63 3.46
CA CYS A 299 3.19 -21.77 4.34
C CYS A 299 3.91 -21.35 5.63
N GLY A 300 5.10 -21.88 5.91
CA GLY A 300 5.93 -21.50 7.05
C GLY A 300 5.18 -21.61 8.38
N ASN A 301 5.01 -20.48 9.07
CA ASN A 301 4.33 -20.43 10.36
C ASN A 301 2.80 -20.71 10.28
N GLY A 302 2.21 -20.79 9.08
CA GLY A 302 0.79 -21.10 8.87
C GLY A 302 -0.19 -19.97 9.23
N LEU A 303 0.29 -18.79 9.63
CA LEU A 303 -0.57 -17.68 10.06
C LEU A 303 -1.46 -17.17 8.92
N LEU A 304 -0.93 -17.06 7.70
CA LEU A 304 -1.71 -16.62 6.54
C LEU A 304 -2.90 -17.56 6.29
N VAL A 305 -2.65 -18.87 6.27
CA VAL A 305 -3.69 -19.90 6.10
C VAL A 305 -4.74 -19.78 7.19
N TYR A 306 -4.31 -19.67 8.45
CA TYR A 306 -5.20 -19.48 9.59
C TYR A 306 -6.12 -18.27 9.42
N ILE A 307 -5.57 -17.09 9.12
CA ILE A 307 -6.37 -15.85 8.98
C ILE A 307 -7.39 -15.99 7.84
N LEU A 308 -6.98 -16.51 6.69
CA LEU A 308 -7.87 -16.66 5.53
C LEU A 308 -9.03 -17.61 5.80
N ARG A 309 -8.77 -18.74 6.48
CA ARG A 309 -9.81 -19.67 6.91
C ARG A 309 -10.77 -19.07 7.92
N GLN A 310 -10.25 -18.32 8.90
CA GLN A 310 -11.06 -17.60 9.89
C GLN A 310 -11.91 -16.47 9.27
N GLU A 311 -11.55 -16.00 8.08
CA GLU A 311 -12.34 -15.05 7.27
C GLU A 311 -13.28 -15.76 6.27
N GLY A 312 -13.38 -17.09 6.32
CA GLY A 312 -14.35 -17.88 5.55
C GLY A 312 -13.85 -18.39 4.19
N PHE A 313 -12.57 -18.26 3.90
CA PHE A 313 -11.97 -18.79 2.67
C PHE A 313 -11.44 -20.21 2.93
N HIS A 314 -12.02 -21.21 2.27
CA HIS A 314 -11.56 -22.60 2.42
C HIS A 314 -10.23 -22.80 1.68
N GLY A 315 -9.33 -23.58 2.26
CA GLY A 315 -8.01 -23.83 1.71
C GLY A 315 -7.07 -24.44 2.74
N TRP A 316 -5.87 -24.78 2.32
CA TRP A 316 -4.86 -25.37 3.19
C TRP A 316 -3.48 -24.78 2.89
N GLY A 317 -2.50 -25.10 3.70
CA GLY A 317 -1.10 -24.85 3.39
C GLY A 317 -0.25 -26.03 3.77
N PHE A 318 0.90 -26.13 3.12
CA PHE A 318 1.90 -27.09 3.51
C PHE A 318 3.28 -26.48 3.51
N ASP A 319 4.12 -26.98 4.41
CA ASP A 319 5.52 -26.63 4.52
C ASP A 319 6.34 -27.91 4.71
N ALA A 320 7.63 -27.85 4.39
CA ALA A 320 8.51 -28.99 4.57
C ALA A 320 8.59 -29.45 6.02
N ARG A 321 8.26 -28.57 6.99
CA ARG A 321 8.35 -28.83 8.43
C ARG A 321 7.18 -28.19 9.16
N SER A 322 6.68 -28.87 10.20
CA SER A 322 5.74 -28.26 11.14
C SER A 322 6.40 -27.12 11.93
N ARG A 323 5.63 -26.07 12.27
CA ARG A 323 6.10 -24.93 13.08
C ARG A 323 5.37 -24.86 14.42
N ARG A 324 5.97 -24.20 15.41
CA ARG A 324 5.42 -24.13 16.77
C ARG A 324 4.06 -23.43 16.80
N SER A 325 3.87 -22.46 15.92
CA SER A 325 2.59 -21.74 15.77
C SER A 325 1.43 -22.62 15.29
N TRP A 326 1.69 -23.77 14.64
CA TRP A 326 0.62 -24.59 14.08
C TRP A 326 -0.31 -25.14 15.16
N GLU A 327 0.21 -25.46 16.34
CA GLU A 327 -0.59 -25.90 17.49
C GLU A 327 -1.66 -24.87 17.88
N ALA A 328 -1.33 -23.58 17.80
CA ALA A 328 -2.26 -22.49 18.11
C ALA A 328 -3.30 -22.25 16.99
N PHE A 329 -3.08 -22.82 15.80
CA PHE A 329 -3.94 -22.66 14.63
C PHE A 329 -4.76 -23.90 14.30
N LYS A 330 -4.68 -24.96 15.14
CA LYS A 330 -5.48 -26.16 14.98
C LYS A 330 -6.97 -25.82 15.04
N GLU A 331 -7.67 -26.16 13.95
CA GLU A 331 -9.11 -26.18 13.93
C GLU A 331 -9.61 -27.56 14.39
N PRO A 332 -10.81 -27.66 14.99
CA PRO A 332 -11.41 -28.95 15.31
C PRO A 332 -11.42 -29.85 14.06
N ALA A 333 -11.05 -31.12 14.22
CA ALA A 333 -10.96 -32.05 13.10
C ALA A 333 -12.26 -32.02 12.26
N PRO A 334 -12.17 -31.84 10.94
CA PRO A 334 -13.35 -31.68 10.12
C PRO A 334 -14.18 -32.97 10.13
N SER A 335 -15.46 -32.85 10.47
CA SER A 335 -16.39 -33.98 10.60
C SER A 335 -16.66 -34.75 9.30
N ASN A 336 -16.22 -34.23 8.15
CA ASN A 336 -16.58 -34.72 6.81
C ASN A 336 -15.36 -35.01 5.90
N GLY A 337 -14.19 -35.35 6.45
CA GLY A 337 -13.02 -35.71 5.65
C GLY A 337 -12.43 -34.54 4.83
N GLN A 338 -12.57 -33.30 5.31
CA GLN A 338 -11.81 -32.18 4.74
C GLN A 338 -10.32 -32.34 5.07
N GLU A 339 -9.47 -31.83 4.19
CA GLU A 339 -8.02 -31.82 4.40
C GLU A 339 -7.63 -31.00 5.64
N GLU A 340 -6.61 -31.46 6.35
CA GLU A 340 -6.03 -30.73 7.47
C GLU A 340 -5.54 -29.36 6.99
N PRO A 341 -5.81 -28.26 7.73
CA PRO A 341 -5.45 -26.90 7.31
C PRO A 341 -3.97 -26.68 7.07
N LEU A 342 -3.12 -27.36 7.84
CA LEU A 342 -1.66 -27.22 7.81
C LEU A 342 -1.04 -28.61 7.77
N GLN A 343 -0.20 -28.86 6.77
CA GLN A 343 0.35 -30.20 6.49
C GLN A 343 1.86 -30.16 6.35
N THR A 344 2.55 -31.14 6.95
CA THR A 344 3.99 -31.32 6.72
C THR A 344 4.20 -32.07 5.41
N LYS A 345 4.53 -31.35 4.33
CA LYS A 345 4.78 -31.91 3.00
C LYS A 345 5.92 -31.19 2.28
N VAL A 346 6.73 -31.94 1.55
CA VAL A 346 7.78 -31.42 0.67
C VAL A 346 7.30 -31.50 -0.78
N LEU A 347 7.42 -30.39 -1.52
CA LEU A 347 6.96 -30.31 -2.91
C LEU A 347 7.93 -30.99 -3.88
N LEU A 348 7.47 -32.04 -4.55
CA LEU A 348 8.15 -32.68 -5.68
C LEU A 348 7.25 -32.61 -6.92
N PRO A 349 7.43 -31.63 -7.81
CA PRO A 349 6.53 -31.45 -8.95
C PRO A 349 6.47 -32.71 -9.83
N ALA A 350 5.25 -33.17 -10.15
CA ALA A 350 5.01 -34.39 -10.94
C ALA A 350 5.71 -34.36 -12.31
N ILE A 351 5.86 -33.15 -12.86
CA ILE A 351 6.55 -32.90 -14.13
C ILE A 351 8.04 -33.28 -14.12
N VAL A 352 8.69 -33.34 -12.95
CA VAL A 352 10.11 -33.72 -12.83
C VAL A 352 10.31 -35.00 -12.02
N SER A 353 9.23 -35.66 -11.57
CA SER A 353 9.32 -36.94 -10.90
C SER A 353 9.31 -38.08 -11.91
N ASP A 354 10.47 -38.69 -12.16
CA ASP A 354 10.56 -40.00 -12.81
C ASP A 354 10.38 -41.05 -11.70
N MET A 355 9.13 -41.50 -11.48
CA MET A 355 8.76 -42.32 -10.33
C MET A 355 9.33 -43.74 -10.46
N SER A 356 10.58 -43.97 -10.04
CA SER A 356 11.06 -45.31 -9.71
C SER A 356 10.61 -45.70 -8.29
N GLU A 357 10.26 -46.98 -8.11
CA GLU A 357 9.51 -47.61 -6.99
C GLU A 357 10.12 -47.51 -5.57
N SER A 358 11.06 -46.61 -5.31
CA SER A 358 11.72 -46.50 -4.01
C SER A 358 10.89 -45.77 -2.96
N SER A 359 10.08 -46.57 -2.26
CA SER A 359 9.57 -46.43 -0.88
C SER A 359 8.27 -45.65 -0.64
N LYS A 360 7.22 -46.42 -0.32
CA LYS A 360 5.88 -45.95 0.11
C LYS A 360 5.90 -44.97 1.29
N ALA A 361 6.90 -45.03 2.18
CA ALA A 361 7.00 -44.13 3.35
C ALA A 361 7.41 -42.69 3.00
N VAL A 362 8.16 -42.49 1.91
CA VAL A 362 8.50 -41.15 1.41
C VAL A 362 7.28 -40.51 0.72
N SER A 363 6.40 -41.33 0.14
CA SER A 363 5.19 -40.86 -0.55
C SER A 363 4.29 -39.99 0.32
N ASP A 364 4.14 -40.32 1.61
CA ASP A 364 3.22 -39.61 2.50
C ASP A 364 3.73 -38.23 2.92
N LEU A 365 5.03 -37.94 2.78
CA LEU A 365 5.60 -36.61 3.01
C LEU A 365 5.75 -35.80 1.72
N LEU A 366 5.48 -36.38 0.55
CA LEU A 366 5.59 -35.69 -0.72
C LEU A 366 4.24 -35.09 -1.15
N HIS A 367 4.30 -33.90 -1.73
CA HIS A 367 3.22 -33.31 -2.49
C HIS A 367 3.66 -33.20 -3.95
N ASN A 368 2.86 -33.72 -4.88
CA ASN A 368 3.25 -33.81 -6.30
C ASN A 368 3.05 -32.50 -7.09
N GLY A 369 2.51 -31.47 -6.43
CA GLY A 369 2.22 -30.16 -7.04
C GLY A 369 1.07 -30.21 -8.04
N VAL A 370 0.19 -31.20 -7.96
CA VAL A 370 -1.04 -31.26 -8.76
C VAL A 370 -2.19 -30.83 -7.87
N PHE A 371 -2.87 -29.75 -8.25
CA PHE A 371 -4.00 -29.21 -7.52
C PHE A 371 -5.29 -29.31 -8.35
N PRO A 372 -6.47 -29.32 -7.72
CA PRO A 372 -7.73 -29.19 -8.43
C PRO A 372 -7.75 -27.93 -9.31
N LYS A 373 -8.30 -28.07 -10.52
CA LYS A 373 -8.41 -26.95 -11.46
C LYS A 373 -9.05 -25.72 -10.81
N GLY A 374 -8.42 -24.56 -11.00
CA GLY A 374 -8.87 -23.29 -10.47
C GLY A 374 -8.48 -23.00 -9.02
N THR A 375 -7.91 -23.95 -8.27
CA THR A 375 -7.37 -23.68 -6.93
C THR A 375 -6.39 -22.52 -6.97
N PHE A 376 -6.56 -21.54 -6.09
CA PHE A 376 -5.69 -20.37 -6.07
C PHE A 376 -4.39 -20.69 -5.32
N ILE A 377 -3.26 -20.70 -6.02
CA ILE A 377 -1.97 -21.01 -5.42
C ILE A 377 -1.36 -19.74 -4.81
N VAL A 378 -1.05 -19.80 -3.53
CA VAL A 378 -0.33 -18.77 -2.80
C VAL A 378 1.10 -19.24 -2.56
N SER A 379 2.05 -18.37 -2.89
CA SER A 379 3.48 -18.56 -2.65
C SER A 379 3.98 -17.33 -1.88
N ASN A 380 3.60 -17.22 -0.61
CA ASN A 380 3.98 -16.13 0.27
C ASN A 380 5.41 -16.35 0.78
N HIS A 381 6.39 -15.63 0.22
CA HIS A 381 7.78 -15.74 0.67
C HIS A 381 8.32 -17.18 0.69
N ALA A 382 7.86 -18.00 -0.26
CA ALA A 382 8.06 -19.45 -0.29
C ALA A 382 9.46 -19.92 -0.74
N ASP A 383 10.49 -19.07 -0.58
CA ASP A 383 11.90 -19.37 -0.87
C ASP A 383 12.12 -20.16 -2.18
N GLU A 384 12.58 -21.42 -2.06
CA GLU A 384 12.91 -22.34 -3.16
C GLU A 384 11.71 -22.68 -4.07
N LEU A 385 10.48 -22.52 -3.56
CA LEU A 385 9.26 -22.81 -4.31
C LEU A 385 8.81 -21.65 -5.19
N THR A 386 9.28 -20.42 -4.92
CA THR A 386 8.91 -19.22 -5.68
C THR A 386 9.02 -19.38 -7.22
N PRO A 387 10.13 -19.91 -7.79
CA PRO A 387 10.23 -20.13 -9.23
C PRO A 387 9.37 -21.28 -9.75
N TRP A 388 9.00 -22.24 -8.89
CA TRP A 388 8.13 -23.35 -9.24
C TRP A 388 6.67 -22.94 -9.34
N THR A 389 6.25 -21.87 -8.64
CA THR A 389 4.85 -21.44 -8.55
C THR A 389 4.17 -21.28 -9.92
N PRO A 390 4.72 -20.56 -10.92
CA PRO A 390 4.04 -20.40 -12.21
C PRO A 390 4.00 -21.71 -13.04
N ILE A 391 5.00 -22.58 -12.87
CA ILE A 391 5.10 -23.89 -13.55
C ILE A 391 3.99 -24.81 -13.04
N ILE A 392 3.89 -24.92 -11.71
CA ILE A 392 2.86 -25.73 -11.04
C ILE A 392 1.46 -25.18 -11.30
N ALA A 393 1.31 -23.85 -11.29
CA ALA A 393 0.06 -23.20 -11.62
C ALA A 393 -0.41 -23.53 -13.05
N THR A 394 0.51 -23.56 -14.02
CA THR A 394 0.19 -23.99 -15.39
C THR A 394 -0.17 -25.47 -15.45
N TYR A 395 0.63 -26.32 -14.79
CA TYR A 395 0.41 -27.77 -14.76
C TYR A 395 -0.95 -28.14 -14.15
N SER A 396 -1.43 -27.37 -13.18
CA SER A 396 -2.70 -27.60 -12.47
C SER A 396 -3.88 -26.78 -13.00
N ASP A 397 -3.71 -25.99 -14.07
CA ASP A 397 -4.72 -25.02 -14.54
C ASP A 397 -5.27 -24.13 -13.40
N CYS A 398 -4.34 -23.47 -12.70
CA CYS A 398 -4.59 -22.71 -11.49
C CYS A 398 -4.12 -21.26 -11.62
N PRO A 399 -4.86 -20.28 -11.09
CA PRO A 399 -4.32 -18.94 -10.86
C PRO A 399 -3.35 -18.95 -9.68
N PHE A 400 -2.43 -17.98 -9.65
CA PHE A 400 -1.45 -17.91 -8.57
C PHE A 400 -1.04 -16.49 -8.20
N ILE A 401 -0.53 -16.37 -6.98
CA ILE A 401 0.26 -15.23 -6.50
C ILE A 401 1.63 -15.72 -6.01
N ALA A 402 2.68 -14.95 -6.28
CA ALA A 402 4.01 -15.19 -5.74
C ALA A 402 4.58 -13.89 -5.16
N ILE A 403 5.16 -13.97 -3.96
CA ILE A 403 5.81 -12.84 -3.28
C ILE A 403 7.29 -13.19 -3.04
N PRO A 404 8.18 -12.94 -4.03
CA PRO A 404 9.57 -13.38 -3.94
C PRO A 404 10.33 -12.71 -2.79
N CYS A 405 11.11 -13.49 -2.04
CA CYS A 405 11.97 -13.00 -0.94
C CYS A 405 13.44 -13.40 -1.14
N CYS A 406 13.71 -14.68 -1.37
CA CYS A 406 15.04 -15.25 -1.52
C CYS A 406 15.27 -15.76 -2.95
N SER A 407 16.51 -15.70 -3.40
CA SER A 407 16.87 -16.00 -4.80
C SER A 407 17.38 -17.44 -4.89
N HIS A 408 16.49 -18.36 -5.29
CA HIS A 408 16.79 -19.78 -5.55
C HIS A 408 16.44 -20.13 -6.99
N ASN A 409 17.25 -21.00 -7.62
CA ASN A 409 16.96 -21.52 -8.95
C ASN A 409 15.96 -22.70 -8.85
N LEU A 410 15.59 -23.30 -9.99
CA LEU A 410 14.69 -24.47 -10.02
C LEU A 410 15.31 -25.75 -9.40
N ALA A 411 16.61 -25.77 -9.12
CA ALA A 411 17.27 -26.85 -8.37
C ALA A 411 17.21 -26.65 -6.84
N GLY A 412 16.75 -25.49 -6.37
CA GLY A 412 16.77 -25.09 -4.96
C GLY A 412 18.05 -24.37 -4.53
N ASP A 413 19.04 -24.22 -5.43
CA ASP A 413 20.31 -23.57 -5.09
C ASP A 413 20.17 -22.05 -5.07
N ARG A 414 20.90 -21.41 -4.14
CA ARG A 414 21.06 -19.95 -4.15
C ARG A 414 21.70 -19.51 -5.45
N PHE A 415 21.07 -18.57 -6.13
CA PHE A 415 21.56 -18.05 -7.40
C PHE A 415 21.33 -16.55 -7.52
N ARG A 416 21.96 -15.92 -8.50
CA ARG A 416 21.74 -14.50 -8.82
C ARG A 416 21.10 -14.39 -10.20
N ALA A 417 19.83 -13.96 -10.22
CA ALA A 417 19.14 -13.67 -11.47
C ALA A 417 19.87 -12.59 -12.28
N ILE A 418 19.89 -12.78 -13.60
CA ILE A 418 20.46 -11.84 -14.56
C ILE A 418 19.65 -10.53 -14.54
N PRO A 419 20.27 -9.36 -14.75
CA PRO A 419 19.57 -8.09 -14.84
C PRO A 419 18.36 -8.10 -15.79
N PRO A 420 17.29 -7.34 -15.50
CA PRO A 420 16.13 -7.25 -16.37
C PRO A 420 16.50 -6.82 -17.79
N ARG A 421 15.78 -7.34 -18.79
CA ARG A 421 15.93 -6.93 -20.20
C ARG A 421 15.56 -5.45 -20.40
N ASP A 422 14.55 -4.99 -19.67
CA ASP A 422 14.13 -3.60 -19.67
C ASP A 422 15.05 -2.75 -18.79
N LYS A 423 15.84 -1.88 -19.42
CA LYS A 423 16.76 -0.95 -18.75
C LYS A 423 16.05 0.10 -17.89
N ALA A 424 14.73 0.24 -17.99
CA ALA A 424 13.94 1.09 -17.11
C ALA A 424 13.68 0.46 -15.73
N LYS A 425 13.80 -0.87 -15.60
CA LYS A 425 13.66 -1.58 -14.33
C LYS A 425 14.93 -1.46 -13.49
N GLY A 426 14.79 -1.57 -12.17
CA GLY A 426 15.92 -1.51 -11.24
C GLY A 426 16.91 -2.68 -11.45
N HIS A 427 18.19 -2.42 -11.20
CA HIS A 427 19.26 -3.43 -11.27
C HIS A 427 19.59 -4.08 -9.91
N SER A 428 18.73 -3.93 -8.89
CA SER A 428 18.96 -4.58 -7.60
C SER A 428 18.78 -6.09 -7.72
N SER A 429 19.50 -6.88 -6.92
CA SER A 429 19.35 -8.34 -6.90
C SER A 429 17.89 -8.78 -6.70
N TYR A 430 17.12 -8.01 -5.93
CA TYR A 430 15.70 -8.27 -5.74
C TYR A 430 14.89 -8.00 -7.02
N ALA A 431 15.12 -6.88 -7.70
CA ALA A 431 14.44 -6.58 -8.96
C ALA A 431 14.78 -7.60 -10.05
N CYS A 432 16.02 -8.10 -10.09
CA CYS A 432 16.40 -9.19 -11.00
C CYS A 432 15.63 -10.48 -10.69
N LEU A 433 15.49 -10.85 -9.41
CA LEU A 433 14.71 -12.03 -8.99
C LEU A 433 13.24 -11.90 -9.41
N VAL A 434 12.61 -10.76 -9.12
CA VAL A 434 11.21 -10.49 -9.49
C VAL A 434 11.03 -10.58 -11.02
N ASP A 435 11.91 -9.96 -11.80
CA ASP A 435 11.84 -10.03 -13.27
C ASP A 435 12.04 -11.46 -13.79
N TRP A 436 12.93 -12.23 -13.16
CA TRP A 436 13.17 -13.63 -13.52
C TRP A 436 11.94 -14.50 -13.27
N VAL A 437 11.29 -14.39 -12.10
CA VAL A 437 10.05 -15.13 -11.80
C VAL A 437 8.91 -14.69 -12.71
N ALA A 438 8.80 -13.38 -13.01
CA ALA A 438 7.81 -12.88 -13.96
C ALA A 438 8.00 -13.47 -15.36
N ARG A 439 9.25 -13.60 -15.84
CA ARG A 439 9.56 -14.24 -17.13
C ARG A 439 9.20 -15.72 -17.16
N ILE A 440 9.40 -16.44 -16.06
CA ILE A 440 8.91 -17.83 -15.95
C ILE A 440 7.38 -17.84 -16.11
N GLY A 441 6.67 -16.94 -15.43
CA GLY A 441 5.21 -16.82 -15.56
C GLY A 441 4.71 -16.45 -16.96
N GLU A 442 5.41 -15.54 -17.64
CA GLU A 442 5.13 -15.17 -19.04
C GLU A 442 5.28 -16.38 -19.98
N ASP A 443 6.41 -17.11 -19.88
CA ASP A 443 6.66 -18.30 -20.70
C ASP A 443 5.68 -19.44 -20.36
N CYS A 444 5.25 -19.53 -19.09
CA CYS A 444 4.18 -20.42 -18.62
C CYS A 444 2.79 -20.06 -19.18
N GLY A 445 2.65 -18.97 -19.95
CA GLY A 445 1.42 -18.60 -20.62
C GLY A 445 0.49 -17.70 -19.80
N PHE A 446 1.04 -16.92 -18.86
CA PHE A 446 0.28 -15.94 -18.09
C PHE A 446 0.56 -14.50 -18.54
N LYS A 447 -0.49 -13.67 -18.52
CA LYS A 447 -0.34 -12.22 -18.51
C LYS A 447 0.04 -11.80 -17.09
N MET A 448 1.32 -11.54 -16.86
CA MET A 448 1.81 -11.19 -15.53
C MET A 448 1.34 -9.80 -15.09
N GLU A 449 0.65 -9.76 -13.95
CA GLU A 449 0.32 -8.56 -13.22
C GLU A 449 1.30 -8.37 -12.05
N THR A 450 1.54 -7.12 -11.65
CA THR A 450 2.47 -6.80 -10.56
C THR A 450 1.83 -5.79 -9.62
N GLU A 451 1.88 -6.08 -8.32
CA GLU A 451 1.42 -5.19 -7.24
C GLU A 451 2.55 -4.95 -6.25
N MET A 452 2.66 -3.72 -5.75
CA MET A 452 3.58 -3.38 -4.66
C MET A 452 2.78 -3.40 -3.36
N LEU A 453 2.86 -4.50 -2.62
CA LEU A 453 2.06 -4.70 -1.41
C LEU A 453 2.40 -3.67 -0.32
N ARG A 454 1.37 -3.27 0.44
CA ARG A 454 1.47 -2.32 1.56
C ARG A 454 1.76 -3.04 2.87
N ILE A 455 2.83 -3.82 2.89
CA ILE A 455 3.30 -4.60 4.03
C ILE A 455 4.60 -4.00 4.61
N PRO A 456 4.94 -4.26 5.89
CA PRO A 456 6.18 -3.81 6.52
C PRO A 456 7.42 -4.61 6.05
N SER A 457 7.56 -4.82 4.73
CA SER A 457 8.64 -5.58 4.10
C SER A 457 9.29 -4.80 2.97
N THR A 458 10.61 -4.96 2.81
CA THR A 458 11.32 -4.49 1.61
C THR A 458 11.15 -5.44 0.43
N ARG A 459 10.62 -6.65 0.67
CA ARG A 459 10.33 -7.68 -0.32
C ARG A 459 8.84 -7.71 -0.65
N ASN A 460 8.28 -6.57 -1.02
CA ASN A 460 6.83 -6.39 -1.14
C ASN A 460 6.28 -6.46 -2.57
N THR A 461 7.06 -6.91 -3.55
CA THR A 461 6.57 -7.13 -4.90
C THR A 461 5.78 -8.44 -4.97
N CYS A 462 4.53 -8.34 -5.37
CA CYS A 462 3.63 -9.44 -5.66
C CYS A 462 3.52 -9.62 -7.18
N LEU A 463 3.69 -10.85 -7.65
CA LEU A 463 3.43 -11.28 -9.02
C LEU A 463 2.14 -12.08 -9.05
N LEU A 464 1.23 -11.75 -9.96
CA LEU A 464 -0.08 -12.37 -10.09
C LEU A 464 -0.25 -12.93 -11.51
N GLY A 465 -0.58 -14.22 -11.60
CA GLY A 465 -0.98 -14.90 -12.83
C GLY A 465 -2.40 -15.41 -12.70
N ARG A 466 -3.37 -14.67 -13.26
CA ARG A 466 -4.79 -15.07 -13.27
C ARG A 466 -5.44 -15.04 -14.66
N ILE A 467 -4.74 -14.50 -15.66
CA ILE A 467 -5.20 -14.40 -17.05
C ILE A 467 -4.21 -15.16 -17.93
N ARG A 468 -4.73 -16.10 -18.74
CA ARG A 468 -3.94 -16.86 -19.72
C ARG A 468 -3.73 -16.04 -20.99
N THR A 469 -2.55 -16.15 -21.58
CA THR A 469 -2.22 -15.60 -22.91
C THR A 469 -2.26 -16.66 -24.01
N GLN A 470 -2.19 -17.93 -23.63
CA GLN A 470 -2.26 -19.10 -24.51
C GLN A 470 -2.88 -20.28 -23.76
N SER A 471 -3.32 -21.29 -24.49
CA SER A 471 -3.87 -22.52 -23.90
C SER A 471 -2.79 -23.27 -23.10
N ILE A 472 -3.19 -24.21 -22.23
CA ILE A 472 -2.22 -24.95 -21.41
C ILE A 472 -1.48 -25.98 -22.25
N GLU A 473 -2.18 -26.55 -23.23
CA GLU A 473 -1.70 -27.56 -24.17
C GLU A 473 -0.58 -27.04 -25.07
N GLU A 474 -0.53 -25.72 -25.29
CA GLU A 474 0.52 -25.03 -26.06
C GLU A 474 1.80 -24.76 -25.22
N VAL A 475 1.79 -24.99 -23.91
CA VAL A 475 2.91 -24.68 -23.03
C VAL A 475 3.81 -25.89 -22.83
N ASP A 476 5.01 -25.87 -23.42
CA ASP A 476 6.05 -26.87 -23.16
C ASP A 476 6.79 -26.54 -21.85
N LEU A 477 6.27 -27.06 -20.74
CA LEU A 477 6.86 -26.87 -19.42
C LEU A 477 8.25 -27.51 -19.29
N GLY A 478 8.56 -28.58 -20.03
CA GLY A 478 9.89 -29.19 -20.05
C GLY A 478 10.93 -28.27 -20.69
N GLN A 479 10.56 -27.64 -21.81
CA GLN A 479 11.38 -26.62 -22.46
C GLN A 479 11.58 -25.39 -21.55
N ILE A 480 10.56 -24.97 -20.82
CA ILE A 480 10.65 -23.84 -19.86
C ILE A 480 11.63 -24.18 -18.73
N ILE A 481 11.49 -25.35 -18.10
CA ILE A 481 12.40 -25.79 -17.04
C ILE A 481 13.85 -25.79 -17.56
N SER A 482 14.09 -26.35 -18.75
CA SER A 482 15.41 -26.35 -19.39
C SER A 482 15.94 -24.93 -19.65
N LYS A 483 15.11 -24.04 -20.20
CA LYS A 483 15.43 -22.63 -20.50
C LYS A 483 15.87 -21.87 -19.25
N PHE A 484 15.30 -22.17 -18.09
CA PHE A 484 15.59 -21.48 -16.83
C PHE A 484 16.63 -22.18 -15.94
N GLY A 485 17.44 -23.07 -16.52
CA GLY A 485 18.62 -23.66 -15.87
C GLY A 485 18.44 -25.10 -15.42
N GLY A 486 17.28 -25.71 -15.67
CA GLY A 486 16.96 -27.08 -15.26
C GLY A 486 16.73 -27.23 -13.76
N CYS A 487 16.43 -28.45 -13.35
CA CYS A 487 16.11 -28.84 -11.97
C CYS A 487 17.01 -29.98 -11.45
N GLY A 488 18.20 -30.16 -12.05
CA GLY A 488 19.12 -31.22 -11.63
C GLY A 488 19.52 -31.05 -10.15
N GLY A 489 19.49 -32.13 -9.37
CA GLY A 489 19.73 -32.07 -7.92
C GLY A 489 18.49 -31.79 -7.06
N TYR A 490 17.38 -31.33 -7.66
CA TYR A 490 16.17 -30.99 -6.90
C TYR A 490 15.56 -32.22 -6.21
N PHE A 491 15.51 -33.37 -6.90
CA PHE A 491 15.00 -34.61 -6.34
C PHE A 491 15.83 -35.05 -5.11
N GLU A 492 17.15 -35.04 -5.23
CA GLU A 492 18.06 -35.39 -4.13
C GLU A 492 17.88 -34.47 -2.93
N ASN A 493 17.70 -33.16 -3.18
CA ASN A 493 17.41 -32.16 -2.14
C ASN A 493 16.08 -32.45 -1.43
N VAL A 494 15.01 -32.73 -2.18
CA VAL A 494 13.70 -33.10 -1.63
C VAL A 494 13.79 -34.36 -0.77
N ILE A 495 14.44 -35.42 -1.27
CA ILE A 495 14.60 -36.67 -0.53
C ILE A 495 15.40 -36.44 0.76
N LYS A 496 16.41 -35.57 0.74
CA LYS A 496 17.14 -35.21 1.96
C LYS A 496 16.24 -34.53 2.99
N LEU A 497 15.38 -33.59 2.57
CA LEU A 497 14.43 -32.92 3.47
C LEU A 497 13.46 -33.89 4.13
N THR A 498 12.90 -34.86 3.38
CA THR A 498 11.99 -35.87 3.96
C THR A 498 12.66 -36.76 5.01
N LYS A 499 13.96 -37.07 4.85
CA LYS A 499 14.72 -37.90 5.80
C LYS A 499 15.05 -37.17 7.09
N ASP A 500 15.29 -35.87 7.03
CA ASP A 500 15.58 -35.05 8.21
C ASP A 500 14.31 -34.93 9.09
N GLU A 501 13.14 -34.71 8.49
CA GLU A 501 11.84 -34.70 9.20
C GLU A 501 11.50 -36.05 9.85
N SER A 502 11.74 -37.14 9.13
CA SER A 502 11.49 -38.50 9.66
C SER A 502 12.28 -38.79 10.94
N LYS A 503 13.44 -38.14 11.14
CA LYS A 503 14.26 -38.28 12.34
C LYS A 503 13.73 -37.42 13.50
N GLU A 504 13.37 -36.17 13.25
CA GLU A 504 12.80 -35.28 14.28
C GLU A 504 11.46 -35.82 14.81
N GLY A 505 10.64 -36.43 13.95
CA GLY A 505 9.38 -37.09 14.35
C GLY A 505 9.58 -38.25 15.32
N ASN A 506 10.62 -39.07 15.14
CA ASN A 506 10.91 -40.22 16.01
C ASN A 506 11.47 -39.80 17.39
N ASP A 507 12.25 -38.72 17.46
CA ASP A 507 12.79 -38.23 18.74
C ASP A 507 11.71 -37.55 19.61
N SER A 508 10.67 -36.97 19.00
CA SER A 508 9.54 -36.34 19.72
C SER A 508 8.56 -37.33 20.38
N HIS A 509 8.55 -38.60 19.98
CA HIS A 509 7.68 -39.65 20.53
C HIS A 509 8.39 -40.53 21.59
N GLY A 510 9.66 -40.24 21.89
CA GLY A 510 10.49 -40.98 22.84
C GLY A 510 10.75 -40.29 24.18
N SER A 511 9.94 -39.29 24.57
CA SER A 511 10.08 -38.55 25.84
C SER A 511 8.86 -38.70 26.74
#